data_AF-A0A8T1VLM8-F1
#
_entry.id   AF-A0A8T1VLM8-F1
#
_cell.length_a   1.000
_cell.length_b   1.000
_cell.length_c   1.000
_cell.angle_alpha   90.00
_cell.angle_beta   90.00
_cell.angle_gamma   90.00
#
_symmetry.space_group_name_H-M   'P 1'
#
loop_
_entity.id
_entity.type
_entity.pdbx_description
1 polymer ?
#
loop_
_entity_poly.entity_id
_entity_poly.type
_entity_poly.pdbx_seq_one_letter_code
_entity_poly.pdbx_strand_id
1 'polypeptide(L)'
;MSLPHQEPATRKSLFALEAPGKNQPRAAMQQPKVGATPESGGPVTTKKGMQETLTWLEKQRQFVQAQDGNQRRKRSSTFVRSVLRLFSGPKEQSSNNNAGDEEDNEPKLPVSWGQEALKADWSEVSFRLLDQPIMQDMNLVRSFIAKEELLSASPQGIIALAKWLQRFDNHVRHAVTLKEYLLEERTLIAGVGHKVTTLYDAYDEAMAVALEKVHAERRDLSQAVLHMFDELEKILRGEVAAVENLITQTLTEKEEYEALSTLFNQLTSDDECGVIVAHLLGWMRNNMSEEDVRVFLALFNPDVQDKIAGEWMRMYASYLHLLDEFSINFDSSLSYFT
;
A
#
# COMPACT_ATOMS: atom_id res chain seq x y z
N MET A 1 11.82 -60.71 22.66
CA MET A 1 10.85 -60.06 23.56
C MET A 1 10.13 -58.99 22.75
N SER A 2 8.80 -59.05 22.75
CA SER A 2 7.92 -58.31 21.86
C SER A 2 7.12 -57.24 22.61
N LEU A 3 6.68 -56.25 21.81
CA LEU A 3 5.58 -55.29 21.96
C LEU A 3 5.94 -53.85 22.37
N PRO A 4 5.14 -52.82 21.97
CA PRO A 4 4.00 -52.85 21.03
C PRO A 4 4.04 -51.81 19.89
N HIS A 5 3.20 -52.11 18.91
CA HIS A 5 2.76 -51.33 17.76
C HIS A 5 1.64 -50.36 18.19
N GLN A 6 1.65 -49.11 17.73
CA GLN A 6 0.49 -48.22 17.78
C GLN A 6 0.41 -47.40 16.47
N GLU A 7 -0.74 -47.52 15.82
CA GLU A 7 -1.20 -46.75 14.66
C GLU A 7 -2.46 -45.94 15.08
N PRO A 8 -3.03 -45.05 14.25
CA PRO A 8 -2.98 -43.60 14.42
C PRO A 8 -4.26 -42.99 15.01
N ALA A 9 -4.11 -41.88 15.75
CA ALA A 9 -5.24 -41.10 16.26
C ALA A 9 -5.72 -40.06 15.22
N THR A 10 -6.85 -40.36 14.58
CA THR A 10 -7.68 -39.41 13.83
C THR A 10 -8.33 -38.42 14.78
N ARG A 11 -8.10 -37.11 14.59
CA ARG A 11 -8.89 -36.04 15.22
C ARG A 11 -9.74 -35.31 14.19
N LYS A 12 -10.99 -35.14 14.60
CA LYS A 12 -12.19 -34.82 13.82
C LYS A 12 -12.20 -33.39 13.30
N SER A 13 -12.69 -33.27 12.06
CA SER A 13 -13.21 -32.04 11.46
C SER A 13 -14.36 -31.49 12.30
N LEU A 14 -14.29 -30.20 12.65
CA LEU A 14 -15.36 -29.41 13.23
C LEU A 14 -15.89 -28.48 12.13
N PHE A 15 -17.21 -28.28 12.13
CA PHE A 15 -18.04 -27.42 11.26
C PHE A 15 -18.68 -28.11 10.05
N ALA A 16 -19.79 -28.80 10.34
CA ALA A 16 -20.83 -29.11 9.37
C ALA A 16 -21.76 -27.88 9.22
N LEU A 17 -22.09 -27.56 7.96
CA LEU A 17 -23.12 -26.61 7.57
C LEU A 17 -24.53 -27.14 7.92
N GLU A 18 -25.33 -26.35 8.64
CA GLU A 18 -26.79 -26.53 8.71
C GLU A 18 -27.50 -25.32 8.07
N ALA A 19 -28.39 -25.62 7.12
CA ALA A 19 -29.29 -24.67 6.44
C ALA A 19 -30.65 -24.57 7.17
N PRO A 20 -31.42 -23.48 6.99
CA PRO A 20 -32.47 -23.09 7.94
C PRO A 20 -33.83 -23.79 7.67
N GLY A 21 -34.40 -24.34 8.74
CA GLY A 21 -35.78 -24.83 8.80
C GLY A 21 -36.77 -23.76 9.26
N LYS A 22 -37.83 -23.58 8.47
CA LYS A 22 -39.04 -22.79 8.77
C LYS A 22 -39.73 -23.30 10.05
N ASN A 23 -40.22 -22.40 10.90
CA ASN A 23 -41.66 -22.31 11.27
C ASN A 23 -41.94 -21.20 12.30
N GLN A 24 -42.89 -20.33 11.94
CA GLN A 24 -43.60 -19.37 12.79
C GLN A 24 -44.60 -20.10 13.72
N PRO A 25 -45.11 -19.43 14.78
CA PRO A 25 -46.49 -18.93 14.64
C PRO A 25 -46.77 -17.51 15.18
N ARG A 26 -47.84 -16.94 14.60
CA ARG A 26 -48.53 -15.65 14.78
C ARG A 26 -49.08 -15.34 16.19
N ALA A 27 -49.19 -14.04 16.47
CA ALA A 27 -50.40 -13.29 16.89
C ALA A 27 -50.02 -11.79 17.04
N ALA A 28 -50.80 -10.73 16.85
CA ALA A 28 -52.11 -10.42 16.25
C ALA A 28 -52.08 -8.87 16.04
N MET A 29 -52.39 -8.36 14.84
CA MET A 29 -53.66 -7.70 14.48
C MET A 29 -53.84 -6.26 15.02
N GLN A 30 -53.71 -5.26 14.12
CA GLN A 30 -54.69 -4.18 13.93
C GLN A 30 -54.41 -3.42 12.61
N GLN A 31 -55.38 -3.46 11.70
CA GLN A 31 -55.52 -2.60 10.52
C GLN A 31 -56.63 -1.58 10.80
N PRO A 32 -56.69 -0.50 10.00
CA PRO A 32 -57.92 -0.23 9.27
C PRO A 32 -57.73 -0.16 7.75
N LYS A 33 -58.68 -0.78 7.03
CA LYS A 33 -59.06 -0.66 5.61
C LYS A 33 -59.62 0.75 5.31
N VAL A 34 -59.81 1.29 4.10
CA VAL A 34 -59.57 1.01 2.65
C VAL A 34 -60.02 2.28 1.92
N GLY A 35 -59.42 2.62 0.77
CA GLY A 35 -60.03 3.52 -0.21
C GLY A 35 -59.22 3.62 -1.51
N ALA A 36 -59.66 2.91 -2.56
CA ALA A 36 -59.27 3.13 -3.95
C ALA A 36 -60.01 4.38 -4.50
N THR A 37 -59.60 5.13 -5.52
CA THR A 37 -59.04 4.78 -6.85
C THR A 37 -58.46 6.10 -7.50
N PRO A 38 -58.04 6.15 -8.78
CA PRO A 38 -56.79 6.79 -9.23
C PRO A 38 -56.97 8.19 -9.85
N GLU A 39 -55.89 8.97 -9.99
CA GLU A 39 -55.54 9.75 -11.21
C GLU A 39 -54.35 10.71 -10.99
N SER A 40 -53.46 10.70 -11.98
CA SER A 40 -52.74 11.84 -12.56
C SER A 40 -51.85 12.76 -11.70
N GLY A 41 -50.57 12.82 -12.10
CA GLY A 41 -49.86 14.10 -12.19
C GLY A 41 -48.70 14.32 -11.21
N GLY A 42 -47.46 14.24 -11.72
CA GLY A 42 -46.31 14.96 -11.16
C GLY A 42 -45.01 14.14 -11.08
N PRO A 43 -43.93 14.55 -11.78
CA PRO A 43 -42.59 13.98 -11.56
C PRO A 43 -41.95 14.71 -10.38
N VAL A 44 -41.97 14.14 -9.17
CA VAL A 44 -41.41 14.83 -8.00
C VAL A 44 -40.63 13.88 -7.09
N THR A 45 -39.40 14.32 -6.75
CA THR A 45 -38.49 13.93 -5.65
C THR A 45 -37.52 12.74 -5.77
N THR A 46 -37.04 12.32 -6.95
CA THR A 46 -35.86 11.42 -6.99
C THR A 46 -34.55 12.11 -6.60
N LYS A 47 -34.36 13.38 -6.99
CA LYS A 47 -33.13 14.14 -6.67
C LYS A 47 -32.94 14.43 -5.17
N LYS A 48 -34.03 14.73 -4.44
CA LYS A 48 -33.94 15.13 -3.03
C LYS A 48 -33.57 13.96 -2.11
N GLY A 49 -34.16 12.78 -2.32
CA GLY A 49 -33.80 11.58 -1.55
C GLY A 49 -32.39 11.06 -1.86
N MET A 50 -31.92 11.25 -3.09
CA MET A 50 -30.55 10.91 -3.48
C MET A 50 -29.53 11.84 -2.81
N GLN A 51 -29.81 13.14 -2.76
CA GLN A 51 -28.98 14.12 -2.04
C GLN A 51 -28.90 13.80 -0.55
N GLU A 52 -30.03 13.46 0.09
CA GLU A 52 -30.08 13.08 1.50
C GLU A 52 -29.29 11.79 1.78
N THR A 53 -29.30 10.84 0.85
CA THR A 53 -28.51 9.60 0.94
C THR A 53 -27.02 9.86 0.77
N LEU A 54 -26.62 10.73 -0.16
CA LEU A 54 -25.23 11.17 -0.33
C LEU A 54 -24.71 11.87 0.92
N THR A 55 -25.45 12.83 1.47
CA THR A 55 -25.10 13.52 2.71
C THR A 55 -25.02 12.55 3.90
N TRP A 56 -25.89 11.54 3.94
CA TRP A 56 -25.83 10.50 4.96
C TRP A 56 -24.59 9.61 4.82
N LEU A 57 -24.26 9.15 3.61
CA LEU A 57 -23.05 8.36 3.33
C LEU A 57 -21.77 9.14 3.65
N GLU A 58 -21.76 10.44 3.36
CA GLU A 58 -20.64 11.34 3.65
C GLU A 58 -20.47 11.58 5.16
N LYS A 59 -21.57 11.69 5.91
CA LYS A 59 -21.54 11.69 7.38
C LYS A 59 -21.06 10.35 7.94
N GLN A 60 -21.43 9.22 7.34
CA GLN A 60 -20.93 7.91 7.77
C GLN A 60 -19.43 7.75 7.47
N ARG A 61 -18.92 8.27 6.34
CA ARG A 61 -17.47 8.34 6.04
C ARG A 61 -16.73 9.10 7.15
N GLN A 62 -17.24 10.26 7.54
CA GLN A 62 -16.64 11.08 8.60
C GLN A 62 -16.75 10.42 10.00
N PHE A 63 -17.86 9.76 10.29
CA PHE A 63 -18.09 9.08 11.57
C PHE A 63 -17.19 7.86 11.76
N VAL A 64 -16.99 7.05 10.70
CA VAL A 64 -16.06 5.90 10.70
C VAL A 64 -14.60 6.37 10.84
N GLN A 65 -14.26 7.53 10.30
CA GLN A 65 -12.93 8.14 10.48
C GLN A 65 -12.67 8.62 11.92
N ALA A 66 -13.71 9.03 12.64
CA ALA A 66 -13.59 9.65 13.96
C ALA A 66 -13.58 8.67 15.16
N GLN A 67 -14.02 7.40 15.01
CA GLN A 67 -14.37 6.58 16.19
C GLN A 67 -13.58 5.29 16.47
N ASP A 68 -12.67 4.79 15.62
CA ASP A 68 -12.07 3.46 15.89
C ASP A 68 -10.58 3.36 15.58
N GLY A 69 -9.74 3.17 16.60
CA GLY A 69 -8.28 2.98 16.51
C GLY A 69 -7.79 1.70 15.83
N ASN A 70 -8.61 1.04 15.01
CA ASN A 70 -8.26 -0.20 14.32
C ASN A 70 -8.09 0.08 12.81
N GLN A 71 -6.84 0.28 12.38
CA GLN A 71 -6.46 0.78 11.05
C GLN A 71 -7.02 -0.05 9.88
N ARG A 72 -7.16 -1.37 10.04
CA ARG A 72 -7.72 -2.26 8.99
C ARG A 72 -9.24 -2.10 8.78
N ARG A 73 -9.97 -1.53 9.76
CA ARG A 73 -11.41 -1.22 9.65
C ARG A 73 -11.68 0.23 9.26
N LYS A 74 -10.76 1.18 9.54
CA LYS A 74 -10.89 2.59 9.10
C LYS A 74 -10.95 2.72 7.57
N ARG A 75 -10.27 1.83 6.83
CA ARG A 75 -10.28 1.80 5.35
C ARG A 75 -11.26 0.81 4.73
N SER A 76 -11.90 -0.06 5.53
CA SER A 76 -12.90 -1.04 5.05
C SER A 76 -14.27 -0.44 4.68
N SER A 77 -14.30 0.86 4.40
CA SER A 77 -15.46 1.55 3.86
C SER A 77 -15.35 1.69 2.33
N THR A 78 -14.62 0.78 1.68
CA THR A 78 -14.55 0.64 0.21
C THR A 78 -15.94 0.64 -0.40
N PHE A 79 -16.91 -0.03 0.23
CA PHE A 79 -18.32 0.05 -0.18
C PHE A 79 -18.86 1.49 -0.20
N VAL A 80 -18.76 2.26 0.89
CA VAL A 80 -19.27 3.65 0.92
C VAL A 80 -18.52 4.52 -0.07
N ARG A 81 -17.20 4.32 -0.26
CA ARG A 81 -16.40 5.05 -1.24
C ARG A 81 -16.78 4.70 -2.69
N SER A 82 -16.92 3.42 -3.02
CA SER A 82 -17.44 2.94 -4.31
C SER A 82 -18.82 3.49 -4.58
N VAL A 83 -19.70 3.48 -3.57
CA VAL A 83 -21.08 3.97 -3.68
C VAL A 83 -21.12 5.49 -3.87
N LEU A 84 -20.34 6.25 -3.10
CA LEU A 84 -20.21 7.70 -3.29
C LEU A 84 -19.70 8.01 -4.70
N ARG A 85 -18.67 7.32 -5.20
CA ARG A 85 -18.14 7.55 -6.55
C ARG A 85 -19.12 7.17 -7.66
N LEU A 86 -19.82 6.04 -7.53
CA LEU A 86 -20.88 5.63 -8.46
C LEU A 86 -22.01 6.65 -8.53
N PHE A 87 -22.36 7.28 -7.40
CA PHE A 87 -23.40 8.31 -7.36
C PHE A 87 -22.92 9.71 -7.74
N SER A 88 -21.61 9.99 -7.65
CA SER A 88 -20.99 11.21 -8.17
C SER A 88 -20.90 11.24 -9.71
N GLY A 89 -21.08 10.09 -10.38
CA GLY A 89 -21.11 9.96 -11.84
C GLY A 89 -19.75 10.20 -12.51
N PRO A 90 -19.59 9.80 -13.79
CA PRO A 90 -18.45 10.21 -14.60
C PRO A 90 -18.58 11.72 -14.84
N LYS A 91 -17.65 12.53 -14.31
CA LYS A 91 -17.58 13.95 -14.64
C LYS A 91 -17.12 14.11 -16.09
N GLU A 92 -18.05 13.96 -17.02
CA GLU A 92 -17.87 14.43 -18.39
C GLU A 92 -17.66 15.94 -18.35
N GLN A 93 -16.50 16.39 -18.82
CA GLN A 93 -16.15 17.79 -19.06
C GLN A 93 -17.23 18.47 -19.91
N SER A 94 -18.22 19.04 -19.24
CA SER A 94 -19.18 19.94 -19.86
C SER A 94 -18.62 21.34 -19.77
N SER A 95 -17.96 21.74 -20.86
CA SER A 95 -17.57 23.10 -21.16
C SER A 95 -18.80 24.02 -21.21
N ASN A 96 -19.08 24.78 -20.14
CA ASN A 96 -19.35 26.23 -20.20
C ASN A 96 -19.82 26.84 -18.86
N ASN A 97 -19.09 27.89 -18.48
CA ASN A 97 -19.54 29.14 -17.83
C ASN A 97 -20.11 29.12 -16.41
N ASN A 98 -19.30 29.72 -15.52
CA ASN A 98 -19.67 30.63 -14.46
C ASN A 98 -20.62 30.11 -13.36
N ALA A 99 -20.08 29.24 -12.52
CA ALA A 99 -20.22 29.34 -11.06
C ALA A 99 -18.93 28.74 -10.48
N GLY A 100 -18.37 29.36 -9.43
CA GLY A 100 -17.12 28.91 -8.83
C GLY A 100 -17.25 27.49 -8.31
N ASP A 101 -16.71 26.54 -9.05
CA ASP A 101 -16.49 25.17 -8.63
C ASP A 101 -15.35 25.18 -7.61
N GLU A 102 -15.69 25.03 -6.32
CA GLU A 102 -14.81 24.48 -5.30
C GLU A 102 -14.64 22.95 -5.52
N GLU A 103 -14.49 22.52 -6.76
CA GLU A 103 -14.32 21.11 -7.12
C GLU A 103 -12.83 20.79 -7.31
N ASP A 104 -12.35 19.77 -6.59
CA ASP A 104 -11.04 19.13 -6.73
C ASP A 104 -9.78 19.95 -6.36
N ASN A 105 -9.79 20.61 -5.20
CA ASN A 105 -8.57 21.18 -4.60
C ASN A 105 -7.61 20.14 -3.98
N GLU A 106 -7.87 18.83 -4.12
CA GLU A 106 -6.91 17.82 -3.67
C GLU A 106 -5.67 17.83 -4.58
N PRO A 107 -4.46 17.90 -4.02
CA PRO A 107 -3.21 17.85 -4.79
C PRO A 107 -3.13 16.60 -5.66
N LYS A 108 -2.68 16.76 -6.91
CA LYS A 108 -2.54 15.66 -7.88
C LYS A 108 -1.18 15.72 -8.58
N LEU A 109 -0.63 14.55 -8.83
CA LEU A 109 0.55 14.39 -9.68
C LEU A 109 0.17 14.69 -11.13
N PRO A 110 0.99 15.46 -11.87
CA PRO A 110 0.78 15.66 -13.29
C PRO A 110 1.00 14.35 -14.05
N VAL A 111 0.34 14.22 -15.21
CA VAL A 111 0.59 13.10 -16.12
C VAL A 111 2.07 13.10 -16.52
N SER A 112 2.66 11.92 -16.67
CA SER A 112 4.10 11.69 -16.90
C SER A 112 5.05 11.97 -15.73
N TRP A 113 4.54 12.39 -14.57
CA TRP A 113 5.36 12.60 -13.38
C TRP A 113 6.16 11.34 -13.03
N GLY A 114 7.48 11.49 -12.86
CA GLY A 114 8.36 10.41 -12.45
C GLY A 114 8.72 9.34 -13.51
N GLN A 115 8.07 9.31 -14.68
CA GLN A 115 8.37 8.30 -15.73
C GLN A 115 9.82 8.35 -16.20
N GLU A 116 10.38 9.55 -16.39
CA GLU A 116 11.76 9.73 -16.82
C GLU A 116 12.76 9.20 -15.77
N ALA A 117 12.60 9.61 -14.51
CA ALA A 117 13.47 9.19 -13.41
C ALA A 117 13.41 7.67 -13.18
N LEU A 118 12.21 7.08 -13.27
CA LEU A 118 11.99 5.65 -13.09
C LEU A 118 12.29 4.82 -14.33
N LYS A 119 12.52 5.46 -15.49
CA LYS A 119 12.66 4.83 -16.81
C LYS A 119 11.56 3.80 -17.04
N ALA A 120 10.32 4.25 -16.82
CA ALA A 120 9.13 3.43 -16.74
C ALA A 120 8.01 4.04 -17.57
N ASP A 121 7.19 3.19 -18.19
CA ASP A 121 5.92 3.63 -18.76
C ASP A 121 4.91 3.94 -17.62
N TRP A 122 3.84 4.67 -17.94
CA TRP A 122 2.78 4.97 -16.98
C TRP A 122 2.18 3.70 -16.36
N SER A 123 2.16 2.61 -17.11
CA SER A 123 1.62 1.32 -16.69
C SER A 123 2.44 0.62 -15.59
N GLU A 124 3.69 1.05 -15.38
CA GLU A 124 4.61 0.47 -14.41
C GLU A 124 4.98 1.46 -13.28
N VAL A 125 4.73 2.76 -13.50
CA VAL A 125 5.30 3.86 -12.72
C VAL A 125 5.10 3.69 -11.22
N SER A 126 3.88 3.34 -10.79
CA SER A 126 3.54 3.33 -9.38
C SER A 126 4.16 2.17 -8.61
N PHE A 127 4.19 0.97 -9.20
CA PHE A 127 4.84 -0.17 -8.55
C PHE A 127 6.36 0.01 -8.54
N ARG A 128 6.94 0.49 -9.65
CA ARG A 128 8.37 0.83 -9.68
C ARG A 128 8.74 1.91 -8.69
N LEU A 129 7.89 2.92 -8.50
CA LEU A 129 8.10 3.98 -7.50
C LEU A 129 8.16 3.39 -6.09
N LEU A 130 7.15 2.58 -5.72
CA LEU A 130 7.06 1.97 -4.40
C LEU A 130 8.20 0.97 -4.12
N ASP A 131 8.81 0.42 -5.18
CA ASP A 131 9.97 -0.47 -5.08
C ASP A 131 11.32 0.24 -4.99
N GLN A 132 11.42 1.53 -5.35
CA GLN A 132 12.71 2.24 -5.38
C GLN A 132 13.49 2.17 -4.05
N PRO A 133 12.87 2.39 -2.88
CA PRO A 133 13.61 2.32 -1.62
C PRO A 133 14.26 0.95 -1.40
N ILE A 134 13.54 -0.12 -1.72
CA ILE A 134 13.99 -1.50 -1.58
C ILE A 134 15.11 -1.80 -2.58
N MET A 135 14.93 -1.39 -3.85
CA MET A 135 15.92 -1.59 -4.90
C MET A 135 17.22 -0.82 -4.61
N GLN A 136 17.12 0.39 -4.06
CA GLN A 136 18.29 1.19 -3.67
C GLN A 136 19.11 0.50 -2.58
N ASP A 137 18.44 0.02 -1.54
CA ASP A 137 19.05 -0.74 -0.44
C ASP A 137 19.75 -2.01 -0.94
N MET A 138 19.07 -2.81 -1.76
CA MET A 138 19.65 -4.03 -2.35
C MET A 138 20.90 -3.72 -3.17
N ASN A 139 20.86 -2.66 -3.98
CA ASN A 139 22.01 -2.26 -4.80
C ASN A 139 23.19 -1.76 -3.95
N LEU A 140 22.91 -1.02 -2.88
CA LEU A 140 23.93 -0.55 -1.96
C LEU A 140 24.63 -1.73 -1.27
N VAL A 141 23.87 -2.68 -0.74
CA VAL A 141 24.43 -3.87 -0.06
C VAL A 141 25.11 -4.81 -1.06
N ARG A 142 24.60 -4.96 -2.29
CA ARG A 142 25.30 -5.69 -3.36
C ARG A 142 26.66 -5.08 -3.66
N SER A 143 26.74 -3.75 -3.78
CA SER A 143 28.01 -3.05 -4.00
C SER A 143 29.00 -3.31 -2.86
N PHE A 144 28.51 -3.26 -1.61
CA PHE A 144 29.30 -3.55 -0.42
C PHE A 144 29.85 -4.99 -0.42
N ILE A 145 28.99 -5.98 -0.70
CA ILE A 145 29.38 -7.40 -0.76
C ILE A 145 30.38 -7.63 -1.90
N ALA A 146 30.17 -7.00 -3.07
CA ALA A 146 31.05 -7.13 -4.23
C ALA A 146 32.46 -6.57 -3.98
N LYS A 147 32.59 -5.57 -3.10
CA LYS A 147 33.87 -5.02 -2.64
C LYS A 147 34.54 -5.86 -1.55
N GLU A 148 33.94 -7.00 -1.17
CA GLU A 148 34.41 -7.89 -0.11
C GLU A 148 34.49 -7.22 1.29
N GLU A 149 33.84 -6.07 1.49
CA GLU A 149 33.89 -5.33 2.75
C GLU A 149 33.26 -6.11 3.92
N LEU A 150 32.35 -7.06 3.64
CA LEU A 150 31.79 -7.94 4.67
C LEU A 150 32.84 -8.89 5.27
N LEU A 151 33.91 -9.22 4.53
CA LEU A 151 34.96 -10.11 5.02
C LEU A 151 35.80 -9.46 6.11
N SER A 152 35.91 -8.12 6.08
CA SER A 152 36.65 -7.31 7.06
C SER A 152 35.74 -6.62 8.08
N ALA A 153 34.42 -6.84 8.00
CA ALA A 153 33.45 -6.21 8.89
C ALA A 153 33.69 -6.56 10.37
N SER A 154 33.62 -5.53 11.22
CA SER A 154 33.74 -5.68 12.66
C SER A 154 32.55 -6.49 13.24
N PRO A 155 32.68 -7.10 14.44
CA PRO A 155 31.56 -7.76 15.10
C PRO A 155 30.33 -6.84 15.26
N GLN A 156 30.57 -5.55 15.50
CA GLN A 156 29.51 -4.54 15.59
C GLN A 156 28.82 -4.33 14.24
N GLY A 157 29.58 -4.24 13.14
CA GLY A 157 29.03 -4.13 11.78
C GLY A 157 28.16 -5.33 11.39
N ILE A 158 28.46 -6.51 11.93
CA ILE A 158 27.66 -7.72 11.72
C ILE A 158 26.36 -7.69 12.51
N ILE A 159 26.38 -7.17 13.74
CA ILE A 159 25.17 -6.91 14.52
C ILE A 159 24.32 -5.85 13.82
N ALA A 160 24.95 -4.80 13.26
CA ALA A 160 24.26 -3.77 12.48
C ALA A 160 23.60 -4.36 11.23
N LEU A 161 24.30 -5.23 10.48
CA LEU A 161 23.74 -5.93 9.33
C LEU A 161 22.54 -6.82 9.70
N ALA A 162 22.60 -7.55 10.81
CA ALA A 162 21.47 -8.37 11.26
C ALA A 162 20.24 -7.53 11.61
N LYS A 163 20.43 -6.41 12.32
CA LYS A 163 19.36 -5.44 12.61
C LYS A 163 18.82 -4.81 11.33
N TRP A 164 19.71 -4.53 10.39
CA TRP A 164 19.36 -3.98 9.09
C TRP A 164 18.48 -4.97 8.31
N LEU A 165 18.85 -6.25 8.22
CA LEU A 165 18.05 -7.29 7.54
C LEU A 165 16.63 -7.37 8.09
N GLN A 166 16.47 -7.31 9.42
CA GLN A 166 15.15 -7.30 10.05
C GLN A 166 14.33 -6.05 9.69
N ARG A 167 14.96 -4.87 9.65
CA ARG A 167 14.30 -3.63 9.24
C ARG A 167 13.99 -3.61 7.75
N PHE A 168 14.85 -4.20 6.94
CA PHE A 168 14.66 -4.36 5.51
C PHE A 168 13.42 -5.22 5.21
N ASP A 169 13.21 -6.34 5.90
CA ASP A 169 11.96 -7.12 5.79
C ASP A 169 10.74 -6.26 6.12
N ASN A 170 10.76 -5.51 7.23
CA ASN A 170 9.66 -4.61 7.58
C ASN A 170 9.40 -3.57 6.47
N HIS A 171 10.44 -3.00 5.87
CA HIS A 171 10.31 -2.08 4.74
C HIS A 171 9.69 -2.75 3.50
N VAL A 172 10.06 -4.00 3.20
CA VAL A 172 9.42 -4.79 2.14
C VAL A 172 7.93 -4.96 2.44
N ARG A 173 7.55 -5.32 3.68
CA ARG A 173 6.13 -5.43 4.07
C ARG A 173 5.37 -4.10 4.00
N HIS A 174 6.02 -2.99 4.34
CA HIS A 174 5.43 -1.66 4.19
C HIS A 174 5.20 -1.31 2.72
N ALA A 175 6.14 -1.63 1.83
CA ALA A 175 5.98 -1.43 0.39
C ALA A 175 4.83 -2.30 -0.17
N VAL A 176 4.73 -3.56 0.25
CA VAL A 176 3.59 -4.44 -0.08
C VAL A 176 2.27 -3.81 0.38
N THR A 177 2.22 -3.30 1.61
CA THR A 177 1.03 -2.63 2.14
C THR A 177 0.61 -1.42 1.31
N LEU A 178 1.57 -0.58 0.89
CA LEU A 178 1.31 0.56 -0.01
C LEU A 178 0.82 0.10 -1.40
N LYS A 179 1.37 -0.98 -1.94
CA LYS A 179 0.92 -1.59 -3.20
C LYS A 179 -0.52 -2.12 -3.10
N GLU A 180 -0.88 -2.74 -1.97
CA GLU A 180 -2.26 -3.17 -1.71
C GLU A 180 -3.21 -1.97 -1.69
N TYR A 181 -2.87 -0.90 -0.97
CA TYR A 181 -3.65 0.34 -0.96
C TYR A 181 -3.80 0.95 -2.35
N LEU A 182 -2.75 0.93 -3.16
CA LEU A 182 -2.81 1.40 -4.54
C LEU A 182 -3.79 0.57 -5.39
N LEU A 183 -3.75 -0.76 -5.25
CA LEU A 183 -4.68 -1.65 -5.96
C LEU A 183 -6.14 -1.44 -5.51
N GLU A 184 -6.37 -1.12 -4.23
CA GLU A 184 -7.69 -0.71 -3.74
C GLU A 184 -8.15 0.58 -4.41
N GLU A 185 -7.30 1.61 -4.50
CA GLU A 185 -7.67 2.87 -5.15
C GLU A 185 -7.92 2.70 -6.67
N ARG A 186 -7.10 1.88 -7.34
CA ARG A 186 -7.34 1.48 -8.75
C ARG A 186 -8.68 0.78 -8.94
N THR A 187 -9.02 -0.14 -8.02
CA THR A 187 -10.32 -0.83 -8.03
C THR A 187 -11.47 0.15 -7.91
N LEU A 188 -11.33 1.16 -7.03
CA LEU A 188 -12.32 2.21 -6.85
C LEU A 188 -12.45 3.13 -8.06
N ILE A 189 -11.38 3.34 -8.84
CA ILE A 189 -11.39 4.18 -10.05
C ILE A 189 -12.01 3.43 -11.22
N ALA A 190 -11.49 2.24 -11.54
CA ALA A 190 -11.95 1.44 -12.68
C ALA A 190 -13.36 0.86 -12.51
N GLY A 191 -13.84 0.73 -11.27
CA GLY A 191 -15.09 0.01 -10.97
C GLY A 191 -14.99 -1.51 -11.21
N VAL A 192 -13.78 -2.05 -11.33
CA VAL A 192 -13.47 -3.47 -11.51
C VAL A 192 -12.47 -3.88 -10.43
N GLY A 193 -12.57 -5.11 -9.90
CA GLY A 193 -11.68 -5.59 -8.85
C GLY A 193 -10.25 -5.84 -9.34
N HIS A 194 -9.31 -4.98 -8.98
CA HIS A 194 -7.87 -5.20 -9.18
C HIS A 194 -7.31 -5.99 -8.01
N LYS A 195 -6.80 -7.19 -8.27
CA LYS A 195 -6.11 -7.99 -7.27
C LYS A 195 -4.89 -8.65 -7.89
N VAL A 196 -3.73 -8.37 -7.31
CA VAL A 196 -2.49 -9.09 -7.56
C VAL A 196 -2.20 -9.91 -6.31
N THR A 197 -1.99 -11.22 -6.47
CA THR A 197 -1.64 -12.11 -5.36
C THR A 197 -0.23 -12.60 -5.56
N THR A 198 0.66 -12.18 -4.68
CA THR A 198 2.07 -12.54 -4.70
C THR A 198 2.38 -13.42 -3.50
N LEU A 199 3.15 -14.48 -3.72
CA LEU A 199 3.66 -15.32 -2.63
C LEU A 199 5.12 -14.93 -2.38
N TYR A 200 5.42 -14.59 -1.12
CA TYR A 200 6.76 -14.20 -0.69
C TYR A 200 7.55 -15.37 -0.07
N ASP A 201 7.02 -16.59 -0.11
CA ASP A 201 7.59 -17.78 0.56
C ASP A 201 9.08 -17.99 0.24
N ALA A 202 9.48 -17.89 -1.03
CA ALA A 202 10.88 -18.06 -1.44
C ALA A 202 11.80 -16.96 -0.86
N TYR A 203 11.30 -15.72 -0.80
CA TYR A 203 12.03 -14.62 -0.14
C TYR A 203 12.09 -14.83 1.37
N ASP A 204 11.00 -15.26 1.99
CA ASP A 204 10.91 -15.47 3.44
C ASP A 204 11.85 -16.59 3.89
N GLU A 205 11.92 -17.68 3.13
CA GLU A 205 12.88 -18.76 3.33
C GLU A 205 14.32 -18.25 3.18
N ALA A 206 14.62 -17.49 2.13
CA ALA A 206 15.96 -16.95 1.91
C ALA A 206 16.38 -15.92 2.97
N MET A 207 15.45 -15.10 3.47
CA MET A 207 15.65 -14.16 4.57
C MET A 207 15.95 -14.90 5.88
N ALA A 208 15.22 -15.96 6.18
CA ALA A 208 15.49 -16.79 7.35
C ALA A 208 16.90 -17.41 7.28
N VAL A 209 17.30 -17.94 6.12
CA VAL A 209 18.66 -18.46 5.90
C VAL A 209 19.71 -17.36 6.09
N ALA A 210 19.51 -16.16 5.54
CA ALA A 210 20.44 -15.05 5.71
C ALA A 210 20.63 -14.67 7.19
N LEU A 211 19.55 -14.63 7.96
CA LEU A 211 19.60 -14.35 9.40
C LEU A 211 20.31 -15.45 10.19
N GLU A 212 20.10 -16.73 9.85
CA GLU A 212 20.82 -17.86 10.46
C GLU A 212 22.33 -17.77 10.21
N LYS A 213 22.72 -17.29 9.02
CA LYS A 213 24.13 -17.19 8.60
C LYS A 213 24.87 -15.98 9.19
N VAL A 214 24.21 -15.11 9.96
CA VAL A 214 24.87 -13.95 10.63
C VAL A 214 26.05 -14.38 11.51
N HIS A 215 25.94 -15.58 12.13
CA HIS A 215 26.97 -16.16 12.99
C HIS A 215 27.88 -17.17 12.27
N ALA A 216 27.68 -17.39 10.98
CA ALA A 216 28.48 -18.30 10.16
C ALA A 216 29.70 -17.58 9.55
N GLU A 217 30.38 -18.27 8.63
CA GLU A 217 31.45 -17.67 7.84
C GLU A 217 30.92 -16.49 7.01
N ARG A 218 31.72 -15.42 6.90
CA ARG A 218 31.31 -14.18 6.21
C ARG A 218 30.97 -14.40 4.74
N ARG A 219 31.62 -15.35 4.08
CA ARG A 219 31.31 -15.72 2.69
C ARG A 219 29.93 -16.36 2.57
N ASP A 220 29.58 -17.25 3.48
CA ASP A 220 28.26 -17.89 3.51
C ASP A 220 27.16 -16.85 3.76
N LEU A 221 27.41 -15.89 4.67
CA LEU A 221 26.50 -14.78 4.92
C LEU A 221 26.31 -13.91 3.66
N SER A 222 27.40 -13.51 2.99
CA SER A 222 27.33 -12.76 1.73
C SER A 222 26.48 -13.50 0.70
N GLN A 223 26.70 -14.79 0.51
CA GLN A 223 25.96 -15.59 -0.46
C GLN A 223 24.48 -15.70 -0.10
N ALA A 224 24.15 -15.89 1.18
CA ALA A 224 22.76 -15.96 1.63
C ALA A 224 22.02 -14.63 1.43
N VAL A 225 22.66 -13.49 1.73
CA VAL A 225 22.07 -12.16 1.50
C VAL A 225 21.86 -11.90 0.00
N LEU A 226 22.83 -12.25 -0.85
CA LEU A 226 22.69 -12.12 -2.31
C LEU A 226 21.55 -12.99 -2.84
N HIS A 227 21.43 -14.24 -2.38
CA HIS A 227 20.35 -15.13 -2.78
C HIS A 227 18.97 -14.58 -2.37
N MET A 228 18.86 -14.07 -1.15
CA MET A 228 17.65 -13.39 -0.66
C MET A 228 17.26 -12.20 -1.55
N PHE A 229 18.24 -11.41 -1.98
CA PHE A 229 17.99 -10.31 -2.91
C PHE A 229 17.52 -10.78 -4.28
N ASP A 230 18.07 -11.86 -4.81
CA ASP A 230 17.68 -12.38 -6.12
C ASP A 230 16.24 -12.91 -6.11
N GLU A 231 15.82 -13.60 -5.05
CA GLU A 231 14.42 -14.03 -4.89
C GLU A 231 13.47 -12.83 -4.74
N LEU A 232 13.85 -11.82 -3.94
CA LEU A 232 13.03 -10.62 -3.80
C LEU A 232 12.92 -9.85 -5.11
N GLU A 233 14.02 -9.60 -5.81
CA GLU A 233 14.01 -8.86 -7.07
C GLU A 233 13.16 -9.55 -8.13
N LYS A 234 13.24 -10.89 -8.21
CA LYS A 234 12.40 -11.69 -9.09
C LYS A 234 10.92 -11.52 -8.78
N ILE A 235 10.55 -11.48 -7.49
CA ILE A 235 9.18 -11.22 -7.06
C ILE A 235 8.73 -9.81 -7.48
N LEU A 236 9.50 -8.77 -7.14
CA LEU A 236 9.15 -7.38 -7.44
C LEU A 236 9.00 -7.13 -8.95
N ARG A 237 9.90 -7.69 -9.78
CA ARG A 237 9.79 -7.63 -11.24
C ARG A 237 8.54 -8.36 -11.75
N GLY A 238 8.22 -9.51 -11.16
CA GLY A 238 7.01 -10.26 -11.47
C GLY A 238 5.73 -9.47 -11.15
N GLU A 239 5.72 -8.74 -10.04
CA GLU A 239 4.60 -7.87 -9.66
C GLU A 239 4.39 -6.72 -10.64
N VAL A 240 5.47 -6.04 -11.04
CA VAL A 240 5.41 -4.97 -12.05
C VAL A 240 4.80 -5.49 -13.35
N ALA A 241 5.32 -6.61 -13.86
CA ALA A 241 4.80 -7.22 -15.09
C ALA A 241 3.33 -7.68 -14.95
N ALA A 242 2.93 -8.21 -13.79
CA ALA A 242 1.54 -8.61 -13.55
C ALA A 242 0.59 -7.40 -13.53
N VAL A 243 1.02 -6.29 -12.91
CA VAL A 243 0.24 -5.05 -12.84
C VAL A 243 0.12 -4.38 -14.19
N GLU A 244 1.22 -4.29 -14.96
CA GLU A 244 1.23 -3.69 -16.29
C GLU A 244 0.14 -4.33 -17.18
N ASN A 245 0.10 -5.66 -17.21
CA ASN A 245 -0.90 -6.43 -17.96
C ASN A 245 -2.33 -6.16 -17.48
N LEU A 246 -2.52 -5.93 -16.19
CA LEU A 246 -3.84 -5.71 -15.59
C LEU A 246 -4.36 -4.29 -15.86
N ILE A 247 -3.52 -3.27 -15.68
CA ILE A 247 -3.98 -1.88 -15.72
C ILE A 247 -4.09 -1.33 -17.13
N THR A 248 -3.26 -1.77 -18.08
CA THR A 248 -3.37 -1.39 -19.50
C THR A 248 -4.71 -1.76 -20.14
N GLN A 249 -5.45 -2.69 -19.54
CA GLN A 249 -6.77 -3.12 -20.01
C GLN A 249 -7.94 -2.35 -19.37
N THR A 250 -7.70 -1.68 -18.24
CA THR A 250 -8.78 -1.24 -17.34
C THR A 250 -8.66 0.21 -16.90
N LEU A 251 -7.50 0.83 -17.04
CA LEU A 251 -7.21 2.20 -16.64
C LEU A 251 -6.56 2.97 -17.78
N THR A 252 -6.76 4.28 -17.75
CA THR A 252 -5.99 5.25 -18.53
C THR A 252 -4.80 5.75 -17.72
N GLU A 253 -3.82 6.34 -18.40
CA GLU A 253 -2.68 6.99 -17.76
C GLU A 253 -3.11 8.03 -16.71
N LYS A 254 -4.10 8.88 -17.03
CA LYS A 254 -4.60 9.90 -16.10
C LYS A 254 -5.17 9.28 -14.81
N GLU A 255 -5.92 8.20 -14.94
CA GLU A 255 -6.52 7.49 -13.81
C GLU A 255 -5.47 6.81 -12.94
N GLU A 256 -4.37 6.34 -13.52
CA GLU A 256 -3.24 5.79 -12.77
C GLU A 256 -2.58 6.86 -11.88
N TYR A 257 -2.33 8.06 -12.42
CA TYR A 257 -1.81 9.19 -11.62
C TYR A 257 -2.82 9.68 -10.57
N GLU A 258 -4.13 9.59 -10.85
CA GLU A 258 -5.17 9.86 -9.86
C GLU A 258 -5.13 8.84 -8.71
N ALA A 259 -4.99 7.55 -9.03
CA ALA A 259 -4.84 6.48 -8.05
C ALA A 259 -3.61 6.70 -7.16
N LEU A 260 -2.47 7.00 -7.79
CA LEU A 260 -1.22 7.23 -7.10
C LEU A 260 -1.27 8.48 -6.21
N SER A 261 -1.85 9.58 -6.69
CA SER A 261 -2.06 10.80 -5.90
C SER A 261 -2.94 10.50 -4.68
N THR A 262 -4.04 9.77 -4.91
CA THR A 262 -5.02 9.43 -3.88
C THR A 262 -4.41 8.56 -2.79
N LEU A 263 -3.55 7.59 -3.15
CA LEU A 263 -2.81 6.76 -2.20
C LEU A 263 -2.09 7.61 -1.14
N PHE A 264 -1.30 8.58 -1.61
CA PHE A 264 -0.47 9.40 -0.73
C PHE A 264 -1.29 10.48 0.00
N ASN A 265 -2.31 11.07 -0.65
CA ASN A 265 -3.25 12.00 -0.02
C ASN A 265 -3.97 11.38 1.19
N GLN A 266 -4.22 10.07 1.15
CA GLN A 266 -4.95 9.34 2.17
C GLN A 266 -4.08 8.69 3.25
N LEU A 267 -2.75 8.83 3.19
CA LEU A 267 -1.90 8.40 4.29
C LEU A 267 -2.21 9.24 5.54
N THR A 268 -2.08 8.58 6.68
CA THR A 268 -2.33 9.15 8.00
C THR A 268 -1.05 9.09 8.83
N SER A 269 -0.94 9.98 9.82
CA SER A 269 0.22 10.05 10.71
C SER A 269 0.48 8.78 11.52
N ASP A 270 -0.51 7.90 11.62
CA ASP A 270 -0.46 6.64 12.35
C ASP A 270 0.00 5.46 11.47
N ASP A 271 0.09 5.64 10.15
CA ASP A 271 0.45 4.56 9.24
C ASP A 271 1.93 4.18 9.40
N GLU A 272 2.21 2.92 9.74
CA GLU A 272 3.56 2.39 9.95
C GLU A 272 4.42 2.44 8.67
N CYS A 273 3.78 2.45 7.49
CA CYS A 273 4.45 2.58 6.21
C CYS A 273 5.08 3.96 5.97
N GLY A 274 4.87 4.94 6.84
CA GLY A 274 5.46 6.25 6.67
C GLY A 274 7.00 6.29 6.64
N VAL A 275 7.67 5.31 7.28
CA VAL A 275 9.14 5.20 7.19
C VAL A 275 9.60 4.89 5.76
N ILE A 276 8.88 4.03 5.03
CA ILE A 276 9.24 3.71 3.64
C ILE A 276 8.97 4.90 2.71
N VAL A 277 7.99 5.75 3.04
CA VAL A 277 7.74 7.02 2.34
C VAL A 277 8.88 8.01 2.59
N ALA A 278 9.39 8.13 3.82
CA ALA A 278 10.56 8.96 4.12
C ALA A 278 11.80 8.48 3.35
N HIS A 279 12.00 7.16 3.25
CA HIS A 279 13.06 6.58 2.43
C HIS A 279 12.87 6.93 0.94
N LEU A 280 11.64 6.78 0.41
CA LEU A 280 11.33 7.16 -0.96
C LEU A 280 11.66 8.64 -1.24
N LEU A 281 11.34 9.56 -0.33
CA LEU A 281 11.73 10.97 -0.44
C LEU A 281 13.26 11.17 -0.47
N GLY A 282 13.99 10.39 0.32
CA GLY A 282 15.46 10.35 0.27
C GLY A 282 16.00 9.93 -1.10
N TRP A 283 15.37 8.93 -1.71
CA TRP A 283 15.67 8.53 -3.09
C TRP A 283 15.33 9.63 -4.10
N MET A 284 14.11 10.19 -4.04
CA MET A 284 13.63 11.20 -4.98
C MET A 284 14.52 12.43 -5.01
N ARG A 285 15.00 12.90 -3.85
CA ARG A 285 15.89 14.06 -3.75
C ARG A 285 17.15 13.94 -4.60
N ASN A 286 17.65 12.72 -4.79
CA ASN A 286 18.87 12.47 -5.55
C ASN A 286 18.62 12.09 -7.02
N ASN A 287 17.36 11.79 -7.40
CA ASN A 287 17.03 11.21 -8.70
C ASN A 287 15.94 11.97 -9.48
N MET A 288 15.26 12.93 -8.84
CA MET A 288 14.16 13.71 -9.43
C MET A 288 14.45 15.21 -9.32
N SER A 289 13.74 16.02 -10.11
CA SER A 289 13.86 17.47 -10.03
C SER A 289 13.29 18.01 -8.71
N GLU A 290 13.77 19.15 -8.23
CA GLU A 290 13.23 19.80 -7.03
C GLU A 290 11.72 20.09 -7.18
N GLU A 291 11.29 20.40 -8.40
CA GLU A 291 9.88 20.63 -8.73
C GLU A 291 9.05 19.37 -8.53
N ASP A 292 9.51 18.23 -9.05
CA ASP A 292 8.78 16.97 -8.92
C ASP A 292 8.68 16.51 -7.47
N VAL A 293 9.75 16.69 -6.68
CA VAL A 293 9.76 16.39 -5.25
C VAL A 293 8.76 17.29 -4.52
N ARG A 294 8.72 18.59 -4.85
CA ARG A 294 7.77 19.55 -4.26
C ARG A 294 6.32 19.17 -4.58
N VAL A 295 6.04 18.77 -5.82
CA VAL A 295 4.72 18.31 -6.24
C VAL A 295 4.30 17.05 -5.49
N PHE A 296 5.21 16.09 -5.30
CA PHE A 296 4.94 14.90 -4.51
C PHE A 296 4.71 15.20 -3.03
N LEU A 297 5.50 16.08 -2.43
CA LEU A 297 5.32 16.51 -1.04
C LEU A 297 3.98 17.20 -0.81
N ALA A 298 3.46 17.92 -1.81
CA ALA A 298 2.18 18.58 -1.73
C ALA A 298 1.00 17.60 -1.59
N LEU A 299 1.16 16.31 -1.93
CA LEU A 299 0.13 15.28 -1.73
C LEU A 299 -0.19 15.04 -0.25
N PHE A 300 0.79 15.17 0.63
CA PHE A 300 0.59 14.83 2.04
C PHE A 300 -0.17 15.93 2.77
N ASN A 301 -1.09 15.53 3.64
CA ASN A 301 -1.69 16.45 4.60
C ASN A 301 -0.64 16.97 5.62
N PRO A 302 -0.88 18.10 6.30
CA PRO A 302 0.10 18.69 7.22
C PRO A 302 0.58 17.75 8.32
N ASP A 303 -0.30 16.93 8.90
CA ASP A 303 0.08 15.99 9.97
C ASP A 303 1.09 14.93 9.47
N VAL A 304 0.90 14.44 8.24
CA VAL A 304 1.82 13.52 7.58
C VAL A 304 3.12 14.23 7.19
N GLN A 305 3.07 15.47 6.72
CA GLN A 305 4.28 16.25 6.45
C GLN A 305 5.12 16.45 7.73
N ASP A 306 4.48 16.74 8.86
CA ASP A 306 5.14 16.84 10.17
C ASP A 306 5.76 15.50 10.61
N LYS A 307 5.06 14.38 10.38
CA LYS A 307 5.62 13.04 10.63
C LYS A 307 6.81 12.72 9.73
N ILE A 308 6.73 13.06 8.44
CA ILE A 308 7.82 12.93 7.48
C ILE A 308 9.01 13.75 7.99
N ALA A 309 8.85 15.04 8.27
CA ALA A 309 9.93 15.90 8.73
C ALA A 309 10.49 15.51 10.12
N GLY A 310 9.69 14.84 10.95
CA GLY A 310 10.04 14.48 12.32
C GLY A 310 10.38 13.00 12.51
N GLU A 311 9.35 12.22 12.83
CA GLU A 311 9.53 10.84 13.33
C GLU A 311 10.00 9.87 12.25
N TRP A 312 9.37 9.90 11.08
CA TRP A 312 9.67 8.95 10.01
C TRP A 312 11.07 9.19 9.43
N MET A 313 11.47 10.46 9.23
CA MET A 313 12.84 10.78 8.83
C MET A 313 13.88 10.39 9.89
N ARG A 314 13.58 10.54 11.19
CA ARG A 314 14.48 10.05 12.26
C ARG A 314 14.63 8.54 12.24
N MET A 315 13.54 7.80 12.00
CA MET A 315 13.59 6.34 11.85
C MET A 315 14.39 5.94 10.61
N TYR A 316 14.19 6.63 9.49
CA TYR A 316 14.97 6.43 8.27
C TYR A 316 16.46 6.74 8.47
N ALA A 317 16.81 7.86 9.10
CA ALA A 317 18.20 8.18 9.44
C ALA A 317 18.83 7.12 10.36
N SER A 318 18.07 6.63 11.35
CA SER A 318 18.52 5.53 12.21
C SER A 318 18.70 4.21 11.46
N TYR A 319 18.00 4.03 10.34
CA TYR A 319 18.17 2.89 9.44
C TYR A 319 19.40 3.06 8.55
N LEU A 320 19.62 4.26 7.99
CA LEU A 320 20.83 4.61 7.24
C LEU A 320 22.10 4.45 8.07
N HIS A 321 22.09 4.81 9.36
CA HIS A 321 23.24 4.60 10.22
C HIS A 321 23.63 3.12 10.39
N LEU A 322 22.68 2.18 10.28
CA LEU A 322 23.02 0.76 10.23
C LEU A 322 23.75 0.41 8.94
N LEU A 323 23.44 1.11 7.83
CA LEU A 323 24.16 0.98 6.58
C LEU A 323 25.59 1.52 6.70
N ASP A 324 25.75 2.68 7.33
CA ASP A 324 27.06 3.31 7.57
C ASP A 324 27.94 2.48 8.50
N GLU A 325 27.38 1.94 9.59
CA GLU A 325 28.13 1.12 10.55
C GLU A 325 28.70 -0.16 9.91
N PHE A 326 28.09 -0.66 8.83
CA PHE A 326 28.69 -1.75 8.07
C PHE A 326 29.70 -1.27 7.04
N SER A 327 29.51 -0.10 6.42
CA SER A 327 30.40 0.37 5.35
C SER A 327 31.48 1.28 5.91
N ILE A 328 32.62 0.67 6.22
CA ILE A 328 33.77 1.35 6.82
C ILE A 328 34.35 2.44 5.88
N ASN A 329 33.97 2.50 4.60
CA ASN A 329 34.51 3.43 3.59
C ASN A 329 33.48 4.02 2.60
N PHE A 330 32.23 4.29 3.00
CA PHE A 330 31.25 4.87 2.05
C PHE A 330 31.44 6.38 1.87
N ASP A 331 32.17 6.78 0.82
CA ASP A 331 32.43 8.17 0.40
C ASP A 331 31.25 8.82 -0.37
N SER A 332 30.03 8.35 -0.12
CA SER A 332 28.80 8.97 -0.66
C SER A 332 28.05 9.60 0.49
N SER A 333 28.12 10.92 0.58
CA SER A 333 27.27 11.76 1.42
C SER A 333 25.81 11.29 1.35
N LEU A 334 25.39 10.46 2.32
CA LEU A 334 23.98 10.20 2.56
C LEU A 334 23.35 11.55 2.90
N SER A 335 22.54 12.06 1.98
CA SER A 335 21.92 13.37 2.08
C SER A 335 20.90 13.36 3.22
N TYR A 336 21.31 13.84 4.40
CA TYR A 336 20.41 14.08 5.52
C TYR A 336 19.42 15.19 5.17
N PHE A 337 18.16 15.02 5.59
CA PHE A 337 17.21 16.14 5.68
C PHE A 337 17.64 17.00 6.87
N THR A 338 18.01 18.26 6.59
CA THR A 338 18.14 19.32 7.59
C THR A 338 17.07 20.35 7.39
#